data_AF-A0A350W6A0-F1
#
_entry.id   AF-A0A350W6A0-F1
#
_cell.length_a   1.000
_cell.length_b   1.000
_cell.length_c   1.000
_cell.angle_alpha   90.00
_cell.angle_beta   90.00
_cell.angle_gamma   90.00
#
_symmetry.space_group_name_H-M   'P 1'
#
loop_
_entity.id
_entity.type
_entity.pdbx_description
1 polymer ?
#
loop_
_entity_poly.entity_id
_entity_poly.type
_entity_poly.pdbx_seq_one_letter_code
_entity_poly.pdbx_strand_id
1 'polypeptide(L)' 'NILIKLSNISREELLRNKVLSNSDVKEIIMDGTSPKTDNFKRLALTDEGIIIFFGRYQIAPYYFGDYNILIPYSKLNLNI' A
#
# COMPACT_ATOMS: atom_id res chain seq x y z
N ASN A 1 -5.58 -3.68 -15.08
CA ASN A 1 -4.32 -2.97 -14.76
C ASN A 1 -3.92 -3.33 -13.32
N ILE A 2 -2.75 -3.93 -13.12
CA ILE A 2 -2.27 -4.40 -11.80
C ILE A 2 -2.04 -3.24 -10.80
N LEU A 3 -1.56 -2.09 -11.26
CA LEU A 3 -1.29 -0.93 -10.40
C LEU A 3 -2.58 -0.39 -9.77
N ILE A 4 -3.69 -0.39 -10.51
CA ILE A 4 -5.00 0.01 -9.98
C ILE A 4 -5.46 -0.94 -8.87
N LYS A 5 -5.25 -2.25 -9.04
CA LYS A 5 -5.60 -3.25 -8.02
C LYS A 5 -4.76 -3.06 -6.75
N LEU A 6 -3.43 -2.94 -6.91
CA LEU A 6 -2.52 -2.69 -5.78
C LEU A 6 -2.88 -1.38 -5.06
N SER A 7 -3.15 -0.30 -5.80
CA SER A 7 -3.64 0.98 -5.27
C SER A 7 -4.87 0.81 -4.39
N ASN A 8 -5.92 0.16 -4.92
CA ASN A 8 -7.19 0.05 -4.21
C ASN A 8 -7.06 -0.80 -2.94
N ILE A 9 -6.42 -1.97 -3.04
CA ILE A 9 -6.22 -2.86 -1.89
C ILE A 9 -5.36 -2.16 -0.82
N SER A 10 -4.26 -1.51 -1.23
CA SER A 10 -3.37 -0.81 -0.29
C SER A 10 -4.10 0.32 0.45
N ARG A 11 -4.88 1.13 -0.26
CA ARG A 11 -5.68 2.21 0.36
C ARG A 11 -6.65 1.67 1.38
N GLU A 12 -7.38 0.62 1.01
CA GLU A 12 -8.35 0.01 1.91
C GLU A 12 -7.68 -0.54 3.17
N GLU A 13 -6.55 -1.25 3.04
CA GLU A 13 -5.81 -1.76 4.20
C GLU A 13 -5.26 -0.63 5.09
N LEU A 14 -4.68 0.41 4.49
CA LEU A 14 -4.06 1.52 5.23
C LEU A 14 -5.10 2.39 5.93
N LEU A 15 -6.25 2.65 5.30
CA LEU A 15 -7.33 3.44 5.90
C LEU A 15 -8.12 2.69 6.97
N ARG A 16 -8.07 1.35 6.98
CA ARG A 16 -8.57 0.53 8.09
C ARG A 16 -7.71 0.66 9.35
N ASN A 17 -6.43 1.03 9.21
CA ASN A 17 -5.55 1.23 10.35
C ASN A 17 -5.91 2.54 11.07
N LYS A 18 -6.49 2.44 12.28
CA LYS A 18 -6.90 3.58 13.11
C LYS A 18 -5.77 4.57 13.41
N VAL A 19 -4.52 4.11 13.39
CA VAL A 19 -3.33 4.94 13.62
C VAL A 19 -3.05 5.83 12.40
N LEU A 20 -3.38 5.37 11.20
CA LEU A 20 -3.13 6.05 9.93
C LEU A 20 -4.38 6.75 9.37
N SER A 21 -5.56 6.54 9.97
CA SER A 21 -6.84 7.03 9.47
C SER A 21 -7.21 8.45 9.92
N ASN A 22 -6.30 9.21 10.54
CA ASN A 22 -6.56 10.62 10.86
C ASN A 22 -6.58 11.46 9.56
N SER A 23 -7.37 12.53 9.54
CA SER A 23 -7.52 13.45 8.38
C SER A 23 -6.19 13.91 7.83
N ASP A 24 -5.21 14.16 8.70
CA ASP A 24 -3.91 14.72 8.35
C ASP A 24 -3.02 13.76 7.56
N VAL A 25 -3.29 12.45 7.65
CA VAL A 25 -2.50 11.40 6.99
C VAL A 25 -3.20 10.91 5.70
N LYS A 26 -4.51 11.16 5.58
CA LYS A 26 -5.33 10.67 4.46
C LYS A 26 -4.78 11.12 3.10
N GLU A 27 -4.39 12.39 2.97
CA GLU A 27 -3.85 12.90 1.69
C GLU A 27 -2.54 12.22 1.30
N ILE A 28 -1.64 12.00 2.28
CA ILE A 28 -0.35 11.31 2.08
C ILE A 28 -0.61 9.86 1.66
N ILE A 29 -1.54 9.16 2.29
CA ILE A 29 -1.95 7.83 1.86
C ILE A 29 -2.45 7.86 0.42
N MET A 30 -3.32 8.81 0.05
CA MET A 30 -3.90 8.89 -1.28
C MET A 30 -2.85 9.07 -2.37
N ASP A 31 -1.83 9.91 -2.16
CA ASP A 31 -0.72 10.08 -3.10
C ASP A 31 0.24 8.88 -3.10
N GLY A 32 0.66 8.41 -1.93
CA GLY A 32 1.59 7.30 -1.74
C GLY A 32 1.10 5.94 -2.23
N THR A 33 -0.21 5.82 -2.44
CA THR A 33 -0.87 4.64 -3.00
C THR A 33 -1.48 4.89 -4.38
N SER A 34 -1.26 6.06 -4.99
CA SER A 34 -1.71 6.29 -6.37
C SER A 34 -1.10 5.26 -7.33
N PRO A 35 -1.81 4.86 -8.41
CA PRO A 35 -1.41 3.74 -9.27
C PRO A 35 -0.24 4.10 -10.22
N LYS A 36 0.85 4.59 -9.64
CA LYS A 36 2.11 4.95 -10.27
C LYS A 36 3.11 3.83 -9.97
N THR A 37 3.94 3.46 -10.94
CA THR A 37 4.99 2.45 -10.76
C THR A 37 5.90 2.79 -9.57
N ASP A 38 6.22 4.06 -9.38
CA ASP A 38 7.07 4.52 -8.27
C ASP A 38 6.53 4.18 -6.88
N ASN A 39 5.21 4.12 -6.71
CA ASN A 39 4.59 3.79 -5.43
C ASN A 39 4.64 2.30 -5.11
N PHE A 40 4.82 1.45 -6.12
CA PHE A 40 4.78 0.00 -6.01
C PHE A 40 6.08 -0.68 -6.49
N LYS A 41 7.18 0.07 -6.65
CA LYS A 41 8.46 -0.46 -7.13
C LYS A 41 9.25 -1.28 -6.10
N ARG A 42 8.94 -1.12 -4.81
CA ARG A 42 9.56 -1.88 -3.72
C ARG A 42 8.58 -2.95 -3.26
N LEU A 43 8.77 -4.16 -3.75
CA LEU A 43 7.93 -5.30 -3.40
C LEU A 43 8.75 -6.58 -3.27
N ALA A 44 8.19 -7.55 -2.55
CA ALA A 44 8.68 -8.92 -2.51
C ALA A 44 7.53 -9.89 -2.82
N LEU A 45 7.83 -10.94 -3.57
CA LEU A 45 6.93 -12.06 -3.75
C LEU A 45 7.20 -13.08 -2.64
N THR A 46 6.12 -13.61 -2.08
CA THR A 46 6.14 -14.65 -1.06
C THR A 46 5.18 -15.76 -1.47
N ASP A 47 5.16 -16.86 -0.73
CA ASP A 47 4.20 -17.95 -0.95
C ASP A 47 2.75 -17.53 -0.64
N GLU A 48 2.56 -16.53 0.23
CA GLU A 48 1.24 -16.05 0.67
C GLU A 48 0.68 -14.92 -0.20
N GLY A 49 1.56 -14.13 -0.81
CA GLY A 49 1.19 -12.94 -1.57
C GLY A 49 2.34 -12.00 -1.89
N ILE A 50 1.98 -10.74 -2.15
CA ILE A 50 2.93 -9.67 -2.47
C ILE A 50 3.08 -8.78 -1.25
N ILE A 51 4.30 -8.61 -0.75
CA ILE A 51 4.61 -7.58 0.24
C ILE A 51 4.92 -6.28 -0.50
N ILE A 52 4.20 -5.20 -0.18
CA ILE A 52 4.49 -3.85 -0.66
C ILE A 52 5.19 -3.08 0.46
N PHE A 53 6.35 -2.52 0.16
CA PHE A 53 7.12 -1.69 1.10
C PHE A 53 6.91 -0.21 0.78
N PHE A 54 6.29 0.51 1.71
CA PHE A 54 6.16 1.95 1.66
C PHE A 54 7.32 2.60 2.41
N GLY A 55 8.09 3.41 1.68
CA GLY A 55 9.18 4.16 2.29
C GLY A 55 8.68 5.26 3.23
N ARG A 56 9.60 5.80 4.04
CA ARG A 56 9.33 6.99 4.87
C ARG A 56 8.71 8.11 4.05
N TYR A 57 7.76 8.84 4.63
CA TYR A 57 6.99 9.90 3.99
C TYR A 57 6.07 9.47 2.85
N GLN A 58 6.14 8.22 2.36
CA GLN A 58 5.32 7.81 1.23
C GLN A 58 3.83 7.76 1.60
N ILE A 59 3.49 7.17 2.74
CA ILE A 59 2.09 7.02 3.18
C ILE A 59 1.80 7.70 4.52
N ALA A 60 2.82 8.13 5.25
CA ALA A 60 2.70 8.72 6.57
C ALA A 60 3.95 9.55 6.92
N PRO A 61 3.84 10.53 7.83
CA PRO A 61 4.99 11.28 8.36
C PRO A 61 6.12 10.39 8.91
N TYR A 62 7.33 10.94 9.00
CA TYR A 62 8.55 10.22 9.41
C TYR A 62 8.44 9.43 10.72
N TYR A 63 7.73 9.95 11.72
CA TYR A 63 7.65 9.34 13.05
C TYR A 63 6.89 7.99 13.06
N PHE A 64 6.20 7.64 11.97
CA PHE A 64 5.58 6.33 11.79
C PHE A 64 6.56 5.24 11.33
N GLY A 65 7.80 5.59 10.95
CA GLY A 65 8.80 4.64 10.51
C GLY A 65 8.51 4.03 9.13
N ASP A 66 9.10 2.87 8.86
CA ASP A 66 8.86 2.11 7.64
C ASP A 66 7.56 1.32 7.77
N TYR A 67 6.83 1.15 6.66
CA TYR A 67 5.55 0.46 6.67
C TYR A 67 5.45 -0.51 5.51
N ASN A 68 4.90 -1.70 5.76
CA ASN A 68 4.63 -2.67 4.72
C ASN A 68 3.25 -3.29 4.89
N ILE A 69 2.69 -3.76 3.78
CA ILE A 69 1.46 -4.55 3.79
C ILE A 69 1.69 -5.84 3.02
N LEU A 70 1.05 -6.92 3.47
CA LEU A 70 0.92 -8.15 2.69
C LEU A 70 -0.41 -8.10 1.96
N ILE A 71 -0.36 -8.23 0.63
CA ILE A 71 -1.53 -8.41 -0.23
C ILE A 71 -1.59 -9.90 -0.61
N PRO A 72 -2.52 -10.67 -0.03
CA PRO A 72 -2.67 -12.09 -0.36
C PRO A 72 -3.02 -12.29 -1.84
N TYR A 73 -2.53 -13.36 -2.47
CA TYR A 73 -2.88 -13.66 -3.87
C TYR A 73 -4.39 -13.80 -4.10
N SER A 74 -5.12 -14.29 -3.10
CA SER A 74 -6.58 -14.39 -3.12
C SER A 74 -7.29 -13.03 -3.27
N LYS A 75 -6.67 -11.91 -2.86
CA LYS A 75 -7.22 -10.56 -3.06
C LYS A 75 -6.91 -9.98 -4.44
N LEU A 76 -5.91 -10.51 -5.15
CA LEU A 76 -5.49 -9.95 -6.43
C LEU A 76 -6.37 -10.41 -7.60
N ASN A 77 -7.14 -11.49 -7.44
CA ASN A 77 -8.01 -12.06 -8.48
C ASN A 77 -7.31 -12.02 -9.86
N LEU A 78 -6.09 -12.55 -9.91
CA LEU A 78 -5.31 -12.62 -11.13
C LEU A 78 -5.85 -13.80 -11.94
N ASN A 79 -6.56 -13.51 -13.02
CA ASN A 79 -6.73 -14.49 -14.07
C ASN A 79 -5.41 -14.48 -14.84
N ILE A 80 -4.64 -15.55 -14.69
CA ILE A 80 -3.38 -15.78 -15.39
C ILE A 80 -3.69 -16.57 -16.66
#